data_AF-A0A259TUE7-F1
#
_entry.id   AF-A0A259TUE7-F1
#
_cell.length_a   1.000
_cell.length_b   1.000
_cell.length_c   1.000
_cell.angle_alpha   90.00
_cell.angle_beta   90.00
_cell.angle_gamma   90.00
#
_symmetry.space_group_name_H-M   'P 1'
#
loop_
_entity.id
_entity.type
_entity.pdbx_description
1 polymer ?
#
loop_
_entity_poly.entity_id
_entity_poly.type
_entity_poly.pdbx_seq_one_letter_code
_entity_poly.pdbx_strand_id
1 'polypeptide(L)'
;MRLGTHITGGVLAYTVSATFFQVPWTPTGIVVAAAASAAPDVDTLGSTVGRMCAPVARRIERRFGHRTITHCYAAQVAVGVLALPFVWADLPHLYAAVLAGYTSHCFLDTLTVQGVRIFWPWSDVRGVFPFYNRQETAYRTTTGSRADTFFGVGFLIVTIPFGFVQADGYQRLVRRVQADASAAVRDFLDWSAEGYIVHVDVEASDPQQMRRLSGRFEAIGTTGANTLLVRDSTDGLVFSLGPAYTANFQPDRVVAHQGEHVTISRRQINMEGRVLADLENLVPRTADGTRVRHLLDGQVTLTEAAGVTPDEFHFNTVTGAEKRIAFRFATLRDLERLQLLGSIVEAGVVNVRVYLPTGLAESYDPEGMGSSEVRRVSFAHKPSEPPRLLIDEGDTVALGDTLAALTSASLLTAQLDVAEAAANLAAAQGDLPPLASNNVALRQRLAAAEAAEARVQDRAAEGFEPPSAVEAARAEAADLRAQLSAAEAAASARRAEWQRGRAERIRTASARLRRARIRQQAAVRDGYVLSTGAGTVRQIERREVGPDRTEVRVVLVAPRTTAPDRLPAPTSSRAPAGERDATHARRPAARTP
;
A
#
# COMPACT_ATOMS: atom_id res chain seq x y z
N MET A 1 -52.55 -43.37 -17.07
CA MET A 1 -52.54 -43.40 -15.58
C MET A 1 -53.51 -42.34 -15.06
N ARG A 2 -53.59 -42.07 -13.75
CA ARG A 2 -54.33 -40.88 -13.26
C ARG A 2 -53.58 -39.59 -13.63
N LEU A 3 -54.33 -38.49 -13.76
CA LEU A 3 -53.78 -37.16 -14.03
C LEU A 3 -52.69 -36.76 -13.02
N GLY A 4 -52.89 -37.04 -11.73
CA GLY A 4 -51.89 -36.74 -10.70
C GLY A 4 -50.55 -37.45 -10.92
N THR A 5 -50.57 -38.70 -11.37
CA THR A 5 -49.36 -39.48 -11.70
C THR A 5 -48.63 -38.93 -12.92
N HIS A 6 -49.37 -38.47 -13.93
CA HIS A 6 -48.79 -37.82 -15.10
C HIS A 6 -48.16 -36.47 -14.75
N ILE A 7 -48.81 -35.67 -13.90
CA ILE A 7 -48.26 -34.40 -13.41
C ILE A 7 -46.97 -34.63 -12.63
N THR A 8 -46.97 -35.53 -11.63
CA THR A 8 -45.75 -35.77 -10.84
C THR A 8 -44.64 -36.42 -11.67
N GLY A 9 -44.99 -37.30 -12.60
CA GLY A 9 -44.04 -37.87 -13.56
C GLY A 9 -43.45 -36.84 -14.53
N GLY A 10 -44.25 -35.89 -15.01
CA GLY A 10 -43.81 -34.80 -15.88
C GLY A 10 -42.90 -33.80 -15.17
N VAL A 11 -43.23 -33.45 -13.94
CA VAL A 11 -42.37 -32.62 -13.08
C VAL A 11 -41.03 -33.32 -12.80
N LEU A 12 -41.06 -34.63 -12.51
CA LEU A 12 -39.83 -35.41 -12.33
C LEU A 12 -39.01 -35.44 -13.63
N ALA A 13 -39.63 -35.76 -14.76
CA ALA A 13 -38.96 -35.84 -16.06
C ALA A 13 -38.31 -34.51 -16.44
N TYR A 14 -39.01 -33.39 -16.23
CA TYR A 14 -38.43 -32.06 -16.43
C TYR A 14 -37.28 -31.78 -15.47
N THR A 15 -37.44 -32.08 -14.18
CA THR A 15 -36.39 -31.84 -13.17
C THR A 15 -35.12 -32.64 -13.51
N VAL A 16 -35.26 -33.93 -13.84
CA VAL A 16 -34.15 -34.77 -14.29
C VAL A 16 -33.51 -34.22 -15.56
N SER A 17 -34.31 -33.81 -16.54
CA SER A 17 -33.80 -33.23 -17.80
C SER A 17 -33.05 -31.93 -17.55
N ALA A 18 -33.60 -31.04 -16.72
CA ALA A 18 -32.96 -29.79 -16.33
C ALA A 18 -31.61 -30.05 -15.63
N THR A 19 -31.53 -31.11 -14.81
CA THR A 19 -30.30 -31.56 -14.15
C THR A 19 -29.24 -32.08 -15.10
N PHE A 20 -29.58 -32.98 -16.02
CA PHE A 20 -28.56 -33.55 -16.91
C PHE A 20 -28.16 -32.60 -18.04
N PHE A 21 -29.10 -31.84 -18.58
CA PHE A 21 -28.85 -30.91 -19.69
C PHE A 21 -28.48 -29.49 -19.25
N GLN A 22 -28.35 -29.24 -17.94
CA GLN A 22 -27.93 -27.94 -17.38
C GLN A 22 -28.84 -26.78 -17.81
N VAL A 23 -30.13 -27.06 -17.92
CA VAL A 23 -31.13 -26.05 -18.28
C VAL A 23 -31.65 -25.39 -16.99
N PRO A 24 -31.90 -24.07 -16.95
CA PRO A 24 -32.37 -23.40 -15.73
C PRO A 24 -33.63 -24.06 -15.17
N TRP A 25 -33.60 -24.47 -13.90
CA TRP A 25 -34.79 -25.02 -13.24
C TRP A 25 -35.59 -23.88 -12.62
N THR A 26 -36.71 -23.55 -13.23
CA THR A 26 -37.55 -22.43 -12.83
C THR A 26 -38.94 -22.89 -12.39
N PRO A 27 -39.61 -22.15 -11.48
CA PRO A 27 -41.01 -22.41 -11.14
C PRO A 27 -41.92 -22.42 -12.37
N THR A 28 -41.67 -21.54 -13.35
CA THR A 28 -42.42 -21.49 -14.61
C THR A 28 -42.24 -22.77 -15.42
N GLY A 29 -41.02 -23.31 -15.49
CA GLY A 29 -40.75 -24.60 -16.13
C GLY A 29 -41.48 -25.77 -15.47
N ILE A 30 -41.59 -25.80 -14.13
CA ILE A 30 -42.36 -26.82 -13.41
C ILE A 30 -43.84 -26.77 -13.80
N VAL A 31 -44.43 -25.57 -13.80
CA VAL A 31 -45.84 -25.36 -14.17
C VAL A 31 -46.08 -25.77 -15.63
N VAL A 32 -45.18 -25.39 -16.53
CA VAL A 32 -45.27 -25.76 -17.96
C VAL A 32 -45.09 -27.26 -18.15
N ALA A 33 -44.17 -27.92 -17.44
CA ALA A 33 -43.99 -29.37 -17.50
C ALA A 33 -45.23 -30.12 -17.00
N ALA A 34 -45.82 -29.66 -15.89
CA ALA A 34 -47.08 -30.20 -15.37
C ALA A 34 -48.22 -30.04 -16.40
N ALA A 35 -48.37 -28.87 -17.01
CA ALA A 35 -49.37 -28.63 -18.04
C ALA A 35 -49.14 -29.47 -19.31
N ALA A 36 -47.90 -29.53 -19.79
CA ALA A 36 -47.51 -30.31 -20.96
C ALA A 36 -47.70 -31.82 -20.74
N SER A 37 -47.45 -32.31 -19.52
CA SER A 37 -47.73 -33.69 -19.15
C SER A 37 -49.22 -34.03 -19.15
N ALA A 38 -50.11 -33.04 -19.04
CA ALA A 38 -51.55 -33.27 -19.08
C ALA A 38 -52.12 -33.17 -20.52
N ALA A 39 -51.37 -32.59 -21.45
CA ALA A 39 -51.83 -32.25 -22.79
C ALA A 39 -52.20 -33.44 -23.71
N PRO A 40 -51.49 -34.59 -23.72
CA PRO A 40 -51.80 -35.70 -24.63
C PRO A 40 -53.22 -36.25 -24.47
N ASP A 41 -53.75 -36.22 -23.24
CA ASP A 41 -55.08 -36.72 -22.89
C ASP A 41 -56.23 -35.80 -23.34
N VAL A 42 -55.94 -34.76 -24.13
CA VAL A 42 -56.94 -33.94 -24.83
C VAL A 42 -57.71 -34.74 -25.91
N ASP A 43 -57.35 -36.00 -26.14
CA ASP A 43 -57.91 -36.88 -27.15
C ASP A 43 -59.10 -37.74 -26.69
N THR A 44 -59.50 -37.69 -25.41
CA THR A 44 -60.64 -38.46 -24.87
C THR A 44 -61.51 -37.65 -23.91
N LEU A 45 -62.82 -37.86 -23.97
CA LEU A 45 -63.76 -37.32 -22.97
C LEU A 45 -63.66 -38.02 -21.60
N GLY A 46 -62.90 -39.12 -21.50
CA GLY A 46 -62.68 -39.84 -20.24
C GLY A 46 -61.70 -39.14 -19.28
N SER A 47 -60.88 -38.21 -19.78
CA SER A 47 -59.87 -37.49 -18.98
C SER A 47 -60.40 -36.14 -18.48
N THR A 48 -59.82 -35.60 -17.40
CA THR A 48 -60.18 -34.26 -16.91
C THR A 48 -59.85 -33.17 -17.94
N VAL A 49 -58.70 -33.30 -18.64
CA VAL A 49 -58.26 -32.32 -19.65
C VAL A 49 -59.14 -32.36 -20.90
N GLY A 50 -59.44 -33.55 -21.40
CA GLY A 50 -60.30 -33.72 -22.58
C GLY A 50 -61.75 -33.30 -22.31
N ARG A 51 -62.24 -33.38 -21.06
CA ARG A 51 -63.54 -32.78 -20.68
C ARG A 51 -63.54 -31.26 -20.73
N MET A 52 -62.44 -30.60 -20.34
CA MET A 52 -62.31 -29.15 -20.48
C MET A 52 -62.28 -28.73 -21.96
N CYS A 53 -61.68 -29.54 -22.82
CA CYS A 53 -61.60 -29.33 -24.27
C CYS A 53 -62.60 -30.21 -25.05
N ALA A 54 -63.80 -30.42 -24.51
CA ALA A 54 -64.78 -31.38 -25.02
C ALA A 54 -65.05 -31.36 -26.54
N PRO A 55 -65.17 -30.20 -27.24
CA PRO A 55 -65.41 -30.23 -28.69
C PRO A 55 -64.24 -30.80 -29.49
N VAL A 56 -63.00 -30.52 -29.06
CA VAL A 56 -61.78 -31.01 -29.71
C VAL A 56 -61.58 -32.48 -29.38
N ALA A 57 -61.66 -32.85 -28.10
CA ALA A 57 -61.53 -34.23 -27.64
C ALA A 57 -62.52 -35.16 -28.35
N ARG A 58 -63.80 -34.77 -28.42
CA ARG A 58 -64.85 -35.56 -29.08
C ARG A 58 -64.59 -35.76 -30.59
N ARG A 59 -63.93 -34.82 -31.26
CA ARG A 59 -63.60 -34.93 -32.69
C ARG A 59 -62.41 -35.87 -32.90
N ILE A 60 -61.39 -35.76 -32.04
CA ILE A 60 -60.20 -36.62 -32.09
C ILE A 60 -60.57 -38.05 -31.72
N GLU A 61 -61.29 -38.25 -30.61
CA GLU A 61 -61.71 -39.55 -30.10
C GLU A 61 -62.51 -40.35 -31.13
N ARG A 62 -63.47 -39.69 -31.82
CA ARG A 62 -64.27 -40.35 -32.87
C ARG A 62 -63.47 -40.72 -34.11
N ARG A 63 -62.45 -39.93 -34.47
CA ARG A 63 -61.72 -40.10 -35.74
C ARG A 63 -60.51 -41.02 -35.61
N PHE A 64 -59.81 -40.98 -34.48
CA PHE A 64 -58.54 -41.69 -34.28
C PHE A 64 -58.55 -42.62 -33.06
N GLY A 65 -59.51 -42.44 -32.14
CA GLY A 65 -59.54 -43.17 -30.87
C GLY A 65 -58.52 -42.64 -29.85
N HIS A 66 -58.70 -43.00 -28.59
CA HIS A 66 -57.80 -42.63 -27.49
C HIS A 66 -56.42 -43.31 -27.62
N ARG A 67 -55.36 -42.60 -27.19
CA ARG A 67 -53.94 -43.01 -27.18
C ARG A 67 -53.35 -43.34 -28.53
N THR A 68 -53.76 -42.55 -29.52
CA THR A 68 -53.33 -42.71 -30.92
C THR A 68 -52.62 -41.45 -31.40
N ILE A 69 -53.33 -40.51 -32.03
CA ILE A 69 -52.72 -39.37 -32.73
C ILE A 69 -51.97 -38.38 -31.81
N THR A 70 -52.34 -38.27 -30.53
CA THR A 70 -51.69 -37.36 -29.56
C THR A 70 -50.59 -38.03 -28.74
N HIS A 71 -50.36 -39.34 -28.91
CA HIS A 71 -49.38 -40.07 -28.09
C HIS A 71 -48.27 -40.73 -28.93
N CYS A 72 -48.35 -40.65 -30.26
CA CYS A 72 -47.35 -41.20 -31.16
C CYS A 72 -46.08 -40.34 -31.25
N TYR A 73 -44.98 -40.92 -31.74
CA TYR A 73 -43.72 -40.20 -31.94
C TYR A 73 -43.87 -39.01 -32.90
N ALA A 74 -44.72 -39.12 -33.92
CA ALA A 74 -44.99 -37.99 -34.81
C ALA A 74 -45.60 -36.79 -34.06
N ALA A 75 -46.48 -37.04 -33.09
CA ALA A 75 -47.05 -36.00 -32.23
C ALA A 75 -46.01 -35.37 -31.31
N GLN A 76 -45.16 -36.20 -30.69
CA GLN A 76 -44.07 -35.72 -29.83
C GLN A 76 -43.08 -34.85 -30.62
N VAL A 77 -42.72 -35.25 -31.84
CA VAL A 77 -41.88 -34.44 -32.74
C VAL A 77 -42.59 -33.15 -33.14
N ALA A 78 -43.87 -33.20 -33.50
CA ALA A 78 -44.64 -32.00 -33.85
C ALA A 78 -44.70 -31.01 -32.68
N VAL A 79 -44.94 -31.48 -31.46
CA VAL A 79 -44.91 -30.66 -30.25
C VAL A 79 -43.52 -30.07 -30.02
N GLY A 80 -42.45 -30.85 -30.21
CA GLY A 80 -41.08 -30.35 -30.15
C GLY A 80 -40.83 -29.22 -31.17
N VAL A 81 -41.23 -29.41 -32.43
CA VAL A 81 -41.10 -28.38 -33.48
C VAL A 81 -41.90 -27.12 -33.12
N LEU A 82 -43.12 -27.27 -32.62
CA LEU A 82 -43.95 -26.14 -32.18
C LEU A 82 -43.39 -25.41 -30.96
N ALA A 83 -42.57 -26.08 -30.15
CA ALA A 83 -41.92 -25.51 -28.98
C ALA A 83 -40.59 -24.80 -29.32
N LEU A 84 -40.03 -24.95 -30.52
CA LEU A 84 -38.76 -24.30 -30.94
C LEU A 84 -38.71 -22.77 -30.73
N PRO A 85 -39.81 -22.00 -30.84
CA PRO A 85 -39.79 -20.58 -30.50
C PRO A 85 -39.28 -20.26 -29.08
N PHE A 86 -39.44 -21.17 -28.11
CA PHE A 86 -38.85 -20.99 -26.78
C PHE A 86 -37.32 -21.00 -26.81
N VAL A 87 -36.71 -21.78 -27.70
CA VAL A 87 -35.24 -21.78 -27.87
C VAL A 87 -34.79 -20.47 -28.51
N TRP A 88 -35.50 -19.99 -29.53
CA TRP A 88 -35.18 -18.72 -30.20
C TRP A 88 -35.38 -17.49 -29.32
N ALA A 89 -36.27 -17.58 -28.32
CA ALA A 89 -36.52 -16.54 -27.33
C ALA A 89 -35.59 -16.62 -26.09
N ASP A 90 -34.55 -17.46 -26.12
CA ASP A 90 -33.63 -17.69 -24.99
C ASP A 90 -34.32 -18.23 -23.71
N LEU A 91 -35.36 -19.05 -23.91
CA LEU A 91 -36.12 -19.74 -22.86
C LEU A 91 -35.98 -21.27 -22.99
N PRO A 92 -34.75 -21.84 -23.00
CA PRO A 92 -34.54 -23.28 -23.21
C PRO A 92 -35.20 -24.14 -22.12
N HIS A 93 -35.43 -23.58 -20.93
CA HIS A 93 -36.14 -24.24 -19.83
C HIS A 93 -37.60 -24.53 -20.14
N LEU A 94 -38.28 -23.66 -20.89
CA LEU A 94 -39.66 -23.90 -21.31
C LEU A 94 -39.73 -24.96 -22.42
N TYR A 95 -38.77 -24.93 -23.35
CA TYR A 95 -38.64 -25.99 -24.37
C TYR A 95 -38.45 -27.37 -23.73
N ALA A 96 -37.50 -27.48 -22.80
CA ALA A 96 -37.23 -28.71 -22.06
C ALA A 96 -38.45 -29.16 -21.23
N ALA A 97 -39.16 -28.23 -20.59
CA ALA A 97 -40.38 -28.52 -19.84
C ALA A 97 -41.50 -29.11 -20.70
N VAL A 98 -41.75 -28.51 -21.88
CA VAL A 98 -42.77 -28.99 -22.82
C VAL A 98 -42.42 -30.40 -23.32
N LEU A 99 -41.19 -30.59 -23.79
CA LEU A 99 -40.76 -31.85 -24.37
C LEU A 99 -40.73 -32.97 -23.32
N ALA A 100 -40.13 -32.72 -22.15
CA ALA A 100 -40.02 -33.70 -21.08
C ALA A 100 -41.39 -34.06 -20.50
N GLY A 101 -42.26 -33.06 -20.24
CA GLY A 101 -43.60 -33.29 -19.71
C GLY A 101 -44.47 -34.10 -20.69
N TYR A 102 -44.55 -33.68 -21.96
CA TYR A 102 -45.37 -34.35 -22.97
C TYR A 102 -44.89 -35.79 -23.24
N THR A 103 -43.57 -35.97 -23.39
CA THR A 103 -42.96 -37.29 -23.63
C THR A 103 -43.14 -38.22 -22.45
N SER A 104 -43.01 -37.71 -21.21
CA SER A 104 -43.21 -38.53 -20.01
C SER A 104 -44.63 -39.09 -19.92
N HIS A 105 -45.64 -38.33 -20.36
CA HIS A 105 -47.02 -38.82 -20.34
C HIS A 105 -47.18 -40.01 -21.27
N CYS A 106 -46.70 -39.88 -22.51
CA CYS A 106 -46.74 -40.94 -23.52
C CYS A 106 -45.97 -42.18 -23.04
N PHE A 107 -44.81 -41.99 -22.42
CA PHE A 107 -44.03 -43.06 -21.82
C PHE A 107 -44.77 -43.76 -20.68
N LEU A 108 -45.34 -43.01 -19.73
CA LEU A 108 -46.08 -43.56 -18.61
C LEU A 108 -47.31 -44.37 -19.05
N ASP A 109 -47.99 -43.95 -20.12
CA ASP A 109 -49.12 -44.73 -20.65
C ASP A 109 -48.68 -46.04 -21.31
N THR A 110 -47.42 -46.18 -21.75
CA THR A 110 -46.88 -47.48 -22.18
C THR A 110 -46.72 -48.47 -21.02
N LEU A 111 -46.63 -47.97 -19.78
CA LEU A 111 -46.59 -48.78 -18.54
C LEU A 111 -47.96 -49.31 -18.12
N THR A 112 -49.03 -48.91 -18.81
CA THR A 112 -50.39 -49.35 -18.52
C THR A 112 -50.76 -50.57 -19.36
N VAL A 113 -51.73 -51.35 -18.88
CA VAL A 113 -52.24 -52.55 -19.59
C VAL A 113 -52.72 -52.21 -21.01
N GLN A 114 -53.31 -51.03 -21.22
CA GLN A 114 -53.85 -50.61 -22.51
C GLN A 114 -52.77 -50.15 -23.52
N GLY A 115 -51.59 -49.72 -23.05
CA GLY A 115 -50.54 -49.20 -23.91
C GLY A 115 -50.92 -47.98 -24.76
N VAL A 116 -50.06 -47.66 -25.72
CA VAL A 116 -50.15 -46.50 -26.63
C VAL A 116 -49.77 -46.90 -28.06
N ARG A 117 -50.42 -46.37 -29.09
CA ARG A 117 -49.98 -46.57 -30.50
C ARG A 117 -48.81 -45.65 -30.85
N ILE A 118 -47.63 -45.95 -30.31
CA ILE A 118 -46.47 -45.05 -30.35
C ILE A 118 -45.92 -44.83 -31.78
N PHE A 119 -46.10 -45.81 -32.68
CA PHE A 119 -45.64 -45.77 -34.07
C PHE A 119 -46.71 -45.37 -35.09
N TRP A 120 -47.89 -44.89 -34.65
CA TRP A 120 -48.90 -44.37 -35.57
C TRP A 120 -48.38 -43.11 -36.29
N PRO A 121 -48.61 -42.92 -37.61
CA PRO A 121 -49.49 -43.69 -38.50
C PRO A 121 -48.82 -44.88 -39.22
N TRP A 122 -47.53 -45.16 -38.96
CA TRP A 122 -46.79 -46.21 -39.67
C TRP A 122 -47.11 -47.62 -39.18
N SER A 123 -47.57 -47.77 -37.93
CA SER A 123 -48.01 -49.04 -37.37
C SER A 123 -49.13 -48.84 -36.34
N ASP A 124 -50.11 -49.72 -36.37
CA ASP A 124 -51.25 -49.74 -35.44
C ASP A 124 -51.01 -50.56 -34.17
N VAL A 125 -49.80 -51.14 -34.03
CA VAL A 125 -49.42 -51.94 -32.86
C VAL A 125 -49.32 -51.05 -31.61
N ARG A 126 -49.92 -51.50 -30.51
CA ARG A 126 -49.83 -50.83 -29.20
C ARG A 126 -48.46 -51.13 -28.57
N GLY A 127 -47.66 -50.10 -28.43
CA GLY A 127 -46.43 -50.09 -27.64
C GLY A 127 -46.75 -50.18 -26.16
N VAL A 128 -46.07 -51.11 -25.49
CA VAL A 128 -46.24 -51.44 -24.07
C VAL A 128 -44.87 -51.76 -23.47
N PHE A 129 -44.61 -51.29 -22.26
CA PHE A 129 -43.36 -51.51 -21.54
C PHE A 129 -43.65 -51.89 -20.07
N PRO A 130 -42.98 -52.91 -19.49
CA PRO A 130 -42.14 -53.89 -20.16
C PRO A 130 -42.98 -54.83 -21.06
N PHE A 131 -42.39 -55.28 -22.17
CA PHE A 131 -42.96 -56.30 -23.03
C PHE A 131 -42.55 -57.69 -22.52
N TYR A 132 -43.51 -58.48 -22.07
CA TYR A 132 -43.28 -59.84 -21.60
C TYR A 132 -44.26 -60.80 -22.28
N ASN A 133 -43.71 -61.74 -23.05
CA ASN A 133 -44.47 -62.62 -23.94
C ASN A 133 -45.23 -63.75 -23.23
N ARG A 134 -44.84 -64.14 -22.00
CA ARG A 134 -45.49 -65.22 -21.23
C ARG A 134 -46.66 -64.74 -20.38
N GLN A 135 -46.62 -63.49 -19.91
CA GLN A 135 -47.69 -62.88 -19.14
C GLN A 135 -47.80 -61.42 -19.56
N GLU A 136 -48.70 -61.15 -20.50
CA GLU A 136 -48.78 -59.86 -21.18
C GLU A 136 -49.10 -58.69 -20.23
N THR A 137 -49.65 -58.93 -19.03
CA THR A 137 -50.11 -57.88 -18.11
C THR A 137 -49.43 -57.86 -16.74
N ALA A 138 -48.57 -58.83 -16.41
CA ALA A 138 -48.12 -59.07 -15.03
C ALA A 138 -47.35 -57.90 -14.38
N TYR A 139 -46.67 -57.07 -15.17
CA TYR A 139 -45.87 -55.94 -14.69
C TYR A 139 -46.45 -54.58 -15.07
N ARG A 140 -47.69 -54.55 -15.57
CA ARG A 140 -48.34 -53.33 -16.07
C ARG A 140 -49.39 -52.81 -15.10
N THR A 141 -49.50 -51.50 -15.04
CA THR A 141 -50.44 -50.83 -14.15
C THR A 141 -51.83 -50.71 -14.77
N THR A 142 -52.84 -50.75 -13.91
CA THR A 142 -54.19 -50.33 -14.27
C THR A 142 -54.45 -48.93 -13.71
N THR A 143 -55.14 -48.10 -14.49
CA THR A 143 -55.46 -46.72 -14.12
C THR A 143 -56.23 -46.68 -12.80
N GLY A 144 -55.74 -45.95 -11.82
CA GLY A 144 -56.35 -45.82 -10.49
C GLY A 144 -56.12 -46.98 -9.52
N SER A 145 -55.22 -47.91 -9.84
CA SER A 145 -54.76 -48.94 -8.91
C SER A 145 -53.86 -48.38 -7.79
N ARG A 146 -53.61 -49.18 -6.75
CA ARG A 146 -52.63 -48.83 -5.70
C ARG A 146 -51.22 -48.61 -6.27
N ALA A 147 -50.85 -49.34 -7.32
CA ALA A 147 -49.57 -49.18 -8.01
C ALA A 147 -49.48 -47.80 -8.70
N ASP A 148 -50.55 -47.33 -9.34
CA ASP A 148 -50.62 -45.99 -9.96
C ASP A 148 -50.37 -44.88 -8.93
N THR A 149 -51.03 -44.95 -7.77
CA THR A 149 -50.79 -44.02 -6.65
C THR A 149 -49.36 -44.12 -6.10
N PHE A 150 -48.81 -45.34 -5.98
CA PHE A 150 -47.44 -45.55 -5.55
C PHE A 150 -46.43 -44.89 -6.49
N PHE A 151 -46.60 -45.02 -7.81
CA PHE A 151 -45.77 -44.33 -8.79
C PHE A 151 -45.90 -42.81 -8.64
N GLY A 152 -47.13 -42.29 -8.51
CA GLY A 152 -47.35 -40.85 -8.35
C GLY A 152 -46.63 -40.25 -7.14
N VAL A 153 -46.70 -40.91 -5.97
CA VAL A 153 -45.99 -40.52 -4.75
C VAL A 153 -44.48 -40.73 -4.88
N GLY A 154 -44.05 -41.85 -5.47
CA GLY A 154 -42.65 -42.15 -5.72
C GLY A 154 -41.98 -41.09 -6.58
N PHE A 155 -42.63 -40.64 -7.66
CA PHE A 155 -42.09 -39.57 -8.51
C PHE A 155 -41.92 -38.25 -7.76
N LEU A 156 -42.87 -37.90 -6.89
CA LEU A 156 -42.76 -36.71 -6.05
C LEU A 156 -41.57 -36.81 -5.09
N ILE A 157 -41.40 -37.95 -4.42
CA ILE A 157 -40.28 -38.19 -3.50
C ILE A 157 -38.94 -38.12 -4.24
N VAL A 158 -38.83 -38.73 -5.42
CA VAL A 158 -37.60 -38.72 -6.23
C VAL A 158 -37.31 -37.34 -6.82
N THR A 159 -38.32 -36.49 -7.02
CA THR A 159 -38.10 -35.11 -7.50
C THR A 159 -37.29 -34.29 -6.49
N ILE A 160 -37.47 -34.52 -5.18
CA ILE A 160 -36.80 -33.76 -4.12
C ILE A 160 -35.26 -33.82 -4.22
N PRO A 161 -34.60 -35.00 -4.24
CA PRO A 161 -33.14 -35.07 -4.34
C PRO A 161 -32.61 -34.46 -5.65
N PHE A 162 -33.31 -34.64 -6.78
CA PHE A 162 -32.89 -33.99 -8.03
C PHE A 162 -33.03 -32.46 -7.97
N GLY A 163 -34.04 -31.95 -7.26
CA GLY A 163 -34.15 -30.51 -6.96
C GLY A 163 -32.95 -29.97 -6.17
N PHE A 164 -32.46 -30.73 -5.18
CA PHE A 164 -31.24 -30.36 -4.44
C PHE A 164 -29.99 -30.41 -5.32
N VAL A 165 -29.83 -31.45 -6.14
CA VAL A 165 -28.69 -31.56 -7.08
C VAL A 165 -28.71 -30.44 -8.11
N GLN A 166 -29.90 -29.99 -8.51
CA GLN A 166 -30.06 -28.88 -9.44
C GLN A 166 -29.69 -27.52 -8.84
N ALA A 167 -29.94 -27.31 -7.55
CA ALA A 167 -29.62 -26.06 -6.87
C ALA A 167 -28.10 -25.80 -6.83
N ASP A 168 -27.31 -26.84 -6.54
CA ASP A 168 -25.84 -26.76 -6.55
C ASP A 168 -25.25 -26.95 -7.96
N GLY A 169 -26.02 -27.51 -8.89
CA GLY A 169 -25.59 -27.91 -10.22
C GLY A 169 -24.96 -29.31 -10.24
N TYR A 170 -25.40 -30.16 -11.17
CA TYR A 170 -24.90 -31.53 -11.35
C TYR A 170 -23.37 -31.60 -11.45
N GLN A 171 -22.74 -30.63 -12.11
CA GLN A 171 -21.29 -30.59 -12.24
C GLN A 171 -20.57 -30.49 -10.89
N ARG A 172 -21.11 -29.71 -9.94
CA ARG A 172 -20.52 -29.57 -8.60
C ARG A 172 -20.70 -30.84 -7.77
N LEU A 173 -21.83 -31.54 -7.93
CA LEU A 173 -22.01 -32.87 -7.32
C LEU A 173 -20.96 -33.85 -7.83
N VAL A 174 -20.75 -33.91 -9.15
CA VAL A 174 -19.73 -34.79 -9.76
C VAL A 174 -18.34 -34.43 -9.24
N ARG A 175 -18.00 -33.15 -9.17
CA ARG A 175 -16.72 -32.65 -8.63
C ARG A 175 -16.53 -32.99 -7.15
N ARG A 176 -17.57 -32.86 -6.32
CA ARG A 176 -17.58 -33.25 -4.90
C ARG A 176 -17.39 -34.76 -4.71
N VAL A 177 -17.90 -35.58 -5.63
CA VAL A 177 -17.68 -37.03 -5.66
C VAL A 177 -16.28 -37.39 -6.13
N GLN A 178 -15.74 -36.69 -7.13
CA GLN A 178 -14.35 -36.86 -7.58
C GLN A 178 -13.36 -36.52 -6.47
N ALA A 179 -13.64 -35.45 -5.70
CA ALA A 179 -12.83 -34.98 -4.58
C ALA A 179 -11.33 -34.86 -4.91
N ASP A 180 -11.02 -34.45 -6.15
CA ASP A 180 -9.66 -34.26 -6.65
C ASP A 180 -9.28 -32.77 -6.66
N ALA A 181 -7.98 -32.48 -6.78
CA ALA A 181 -7.51 -31.08 -6.81
C ALA A 181 -7.97 -30.30 -8.05
N SER A 182 -8.20 -30.96 -9.19
CA SER A 182 -8.63 -30.28 -10.42
C SER A 182 -10.09 -29.84 -10.31
N ALA A 183 -10.93 -30.64 -9.66
CA ALA A 183 -12.31 -30.37 -9.31
C ALA A 183 -12.38 -29.20 -8.32
N ALA A 184 -11.56 -29.23 -7.27
CA ALA A 184 -11.45 -28.14 -6.31
C ALA A 184 -10.97 -26.82 -6.94
N VAL A 185 -10.04 -26.87 -7.90
CA VAL A 185 -9.61 -25.67 -8.67
C VAL A 185 -10.77 -25.09 -9.47
N ARG A 186 -11.57 -25.91 -10.16
CA ARG A 186 -12.74 -25.42 -10.92
C ARG A 186 -13.78 -24.80 -9.99
N ASP A 187 -14.09 -25.46 -8.88
CA ASP A 187 -15.06 -24.94 -7.91
C ASP A 187 -14.57 -23.63 -7.26
N PHE A 188 -13.27 -23.53 -6.98
CA PHE A 188 -12.62 -22.30 -6.53
C PHE A 188 -12.77 -21.16 -7.54
N LEU A 189 -12.50 -21.41 -8.83
CA LEU A 189 -12.60 -20.39 -9.87
C LEU A 189 -14.05 -19.92 -10.06
N ASP A 190 -15.01 -20.85 -10.05
CA ASP A 190 -16.44 -20.53 -10.20
C ASP A 190 -16.92 -19.65 -9.02
N TRP A 191 -16.68 -20.07 -7.77
CA TRP A 191 -17.12 -19.31 -6.59
C TRP A 191 -16.33 -18.01 -6.39
N SER A 192 -15.04 -17.97 -6.72
CA SER A 192 -14.27 -16.73 -6.64
C SER A 192 -14.73 -15.72 -7.70
N ALA A 193 -15.25 -16.15 -8.84
CA ALA A 193 -15.84 -15.27 -9.85
C ALA A 193 -17.19 -14.70 -9.39
N GLU A 194 -17.96 -15.48 -8.63
CA GLU A 194 -19.20 -15.05 -7.98
C GLU A 194 -18.98 -14.19 -6.73
N GLY A 195 -17.73 -14.03 -6.25
CA GLY A 195 -17.39 -13.18 -5.10
C GLY A 195 -17.44 -13.90 -3.75
N TYR A 196 -17.27 -15.23 -3.70
CA TYR A 196 -17.21 -15.97 -2.44
C TYR A 196 -15.77 -16.27 -2.01
N ILE A 197 -15.52 -16.21 -0.69
CA ILE A 197 -14.35 -16.85 -0.08
C ILE A 197 -14.56 -18.36 -0.15
N VAL A 198 -13.54 -19.11 -0.53
CA VAL A 198 -13.62 -20.56 -0.67
C VAL A 198 -12.73 -21.22 0.37
N HIS A 199 -13.30 -22.14 1.12
CA HIS A 199 -12.56 -23.00 2.03
C HIS A 199 -12.45 -24.40 1.43
N VAL A 200 -11.40 -25.12 1.78
CA VAL A 200 -11.10 -26.42 1.20
C VAL A 200 -10.77 -27.38 2.32
N ASP A 201 -11.49 -28.50 2.36
CA ASP A 201 -11.15 -29.63 3.21
C ASP A 201 -10.14 -30.49 2.44
N VAL A 202 -8.96 -30.64 3.01
CA VAL A 202 -7.78 -31.22 2.36
C VAL A 202 -7.29 -32.40 3.18
N GLU A 203 -7.08 -33.52 2.50
CA GLU A 203 -6.23 -34.63 2.92
C GLU A 203 -5.15 -34.77 1.84
N ALA A 204 -3.91 -34.47 2.20
CA ALA A 204 -2.79 -34.51 1.27
C ALA A 204 -1.54 -35.07 1.97
N SER A 205 -0.67 -35.67 1.17
CA SER A 205 0.59 -36.24 1.64
C SER A 205 1.76 -35.66 0.84
N ASP A 206 2.87 -35.43 1.53
CA ASP A 206 4.15 -35.13 0.91
C ASP A 206 4.94 -36.44 0.81
N PRO A 207 5.07 -37.02 -0.40
CA PRO A 207 5.80 -38.27 -0.59
C PRO A 207 7.31 -38.14 -0.37
N GLN A 208 7.88 -36.94 -0.45
CA GLN A 208 9.32 -36.72 -0.26
C GLN A 208 9.69 -36.67 1.22
N GLN A 209 8.87 -35.98 2.01
CA GLN A 209 9.16 -35.72 3.42
C GLN A 209 8.33 -36.56 4.39
N MET A 210 7.45 -37.42 3.87
CA MET A 210 6.55 -38.27 4.65
C MET A 210 5.65 -37.49 5.61
N ARG A 211 5.27 -36.27 5.23
CA ARG A 211 4.37 -35.40 6.00
C ARG A 211 2.94 -35.55 5.49
N ARG A 212 1.96 -35.33 6.37
CA ARG A 212 0.55 -35.28 6.00
C ARG A 212 -0.03 -33.93 6.37
N LEU A 213 -0.84 -33.38 5.47
CA LEU A 213 -1.62 -32.18 5.66
C LEU A 213 -3.09 -32.60 5.68
N SER A 214 -3.73 -32.42 6.83
CA SER A 214 -5.15 -32.73 7.01
C SER A 214 -5.82 -31.58 7.74
N GLY A 215 -6.91 -31.07 7.19
CA GLY A 215 -7.66 -30.00 7.81
C GLY A 215 -8.42 -29.12 6.82
N ARG A 216 -8.99 -28.04 7.34
CA ARG A 216 -9.71 -27.05 6.55
C ARG A 216 -8.82 -25.83 6.33
N PHE A 217 -8.58 -25.51 5.08
CA PHE A 217 -7.71 -24.41 4.67
C PHE A 217 -8.48 -23.41 3.81
N GLU A 218 -7.94 -22.23 3.66
CA GLU A 218 -8.51 -21.19 2.81
C GLU A 218 -7.88 -21.23 1.42
N ALA A 219 -8.67 -21.30 0.35
CA ALA A 219 -8.13 -21.19 -1.00
C ALA A 219 -7.84 -19.72 -1.35
N ILE A 220 -6.60 -19.45 -1.77
CA ILE A 220 -6.15 -18.09 -2.10
C ILE A 220 -5.90 -17.88 -3.60
N GLY A 221 -5.66 -18.95 -4.35
CA GLY A 221 -5.30 -18.85 -5.76
C GLY A 221 -4.92 -20.18 -6.37
N THR A 222 -4.48 -20.15 -7.63
CA THR A 222 -4.09 -21.33 -8.40
C THR A 222 -2.73 -21.09 -9.07
N THR A 223 -1.91 -22.13 -9.17
CA THR A 223 -0.65 -22.11 -9.93
C THR A 223 -0.74 -23.10 -11.08
N GLY A 224 -1.32 -22.67 -12.20
CA GLY A 224 -1.64 -23.55 -13.33
C GLY A 224 -3.05 -24.15 -13.24
N ALA A 225 -3.34 -25.17 -14.05
CA ALA A 225 -4.69 -25.71 -14.21
C ALA A 225 -5.13 -26.66 -13.08
N ASN A 226 -4.18 -27.34 -12.43
CA ASN A 226 -4.46 -28.45 -11.50
C ASN A 226 -3.81 -28.26 -10.12
N THR A 227 -3.26 -27.08 -9.83
CA THR A 227 -2.59 -26.80 -8.55
C THR A 227 -3.29 -25.65 -7.84
N LEU A 228 -3.82 -25.94 -6.65
CA LEU A 228 -4.49 -25.00 -5.77
C LEU A 228 -3.51 -24.50 -4.72
N LEU A 229 -3.55 -23.20 -4.41
CA LEU A 229 -2.83 -22.61 -3.30
C LEU A 229 -3.79 -22.47 -2.12
N VAL A 230 -3.40 -23.06 -1.00
CA VAL A 230 -4.16 -23.00 0.24
C VAL A 230 -3.35 -22.30 1.32
N ARG A 231 -4.04 -21.58 2.18
CA ARG A 231 -3.46 -20.88 3.32
C ARG A 231 -4.03 -21.42 4.62
N ASP A 232 -3.15 -21.67 5.57
CA ASP A 232 -3.52 -22.00 6.94
C ASP A 232 -3.98 -20.73 7.67
N SER A 233 -5.18 -20.77 8.26
CA SER A 233 -5.73 -19.67 9.05
C SER A 233 -4.96 -19.42 10.35
N THR A 234 -4.24 -20.41 10.86
CA THR A 234 -3.52 -20.35 12.15
C THR A 234 -2.15 -19.71 11.96
N ASP A 235 -1.33 -20.32 11.11
CA ASP A 235 0.07 -19.92 10.93
C ASP A 235 0.26 -18.91 9.80
N GLY A 236 -0.75 -18.72 8.94
CA GLY A 236 -0.69 -17.85 7.76
C GLY A 236 0.20 -18.39 6.64
N LEU A 237 0.74 -19.59 6.79
CA LEU A 237 1.58 -20.26 5.81
C LEU A 237 0.76 -20.70 4.60
N VAL A 238 1.38 -20.65 3.44
CA VAL A 238 0.77 -21.02 2.17
C VAL A 238 1.41 -22.31 1.66
N PHE A 239 0.56 -23.20 1.16
CA PHE A 239 0.96 -24.48 0.58
C PHE A 239 0.39 -24.62 -0.82
N SER A 240 1.16 -25.26 -1.71
CA SER A 240 0.67 -25.67 -3.01
C SER A 240 0.21 -27.13 -2.99
N LEU A 241 -1.03 -27.36 -3.44
CA LEU A 241 -1.68 -28.66 -3.55
C LEU A 241 -1.86 -29.00 -5.02
N GLY A 242 -1.21 -30.04 -5.50
CA GLY A 242 -1.42 -30.47 -6.89
C GLY A 242 -0.77 -31.80 -7.20
N PRO A 243 -1.10 -32.39 -8.36
CA PRO A 243 -0.53 -33.67 -8.78
C PRO A 243 0.94 -33.54 -9.24
N ALA A 244 1.41 -32.32 -9.50
CA ALA A 244 2.78 -32.09 -9.94
C ALA A 244 3.78 -32.29 -8.79
N TYR A 245 4.94 -32.88 -9.09
CA TYR A 245 6.04 -33.04 -8.13
C TYR A 245 6.65 -31.72 -7.64
N THR A 246 6.34 -30.61 -8.30
CA THR A 246 6.74 -29.26 -7.88
C THR A 246 5.79 -28.66 -6.83
N ALA A 247 4.66 -29.31 -6.54
CA ALA A 247 3.76 -28.88 -5.47
C ALA A 247 4.25 -29.39 -4.11
N ASN A 248 3.98 -28.64 -3.04
CA ASN A 248 4.41 -29.01 -1.69
C ASN A 248 3.72 -30.29 -1.20
N PHE A 249 2.44 -30.46 -1.54
CA PHE A 249 1.68 -31.66 -1.16
C PHE A 249 0.91 -32.24 -2.34
N GLN A 250 0.87 -33.56 -2.40
CA GLN A 250 0.04 -34.31 -3.33
C GLN A 250 -1.31 -34.64 -2.67
N PRO A 251 -2.43 -34.18 -3.24
CA PRO A 251 -3.74 -34.33 -2.63
C PRO A 251 -4.30 -35.75 -2.83
N ASP A 252 -4.66 -36.39 -1.73
CA ASP A 252 -5.41 -37.65 -1.72
C ASP A 252 -6.92 -37.37 -1.85
N ARG A 253 -7.40 -36.30 -1.17
CA ARG A 253 -8.78 -35.83 -1.22
C ARG A 253 -8.86 -34.33 -1.00
N VAL A 254 -9.55 -33.62 -1.88
CA VAL A 254 -9.75 -32.17 -1.80
C VAL A 254 -11.18 -31.83 -2.16
N VAL A 255 -11.90 -31.18 -1.23
CA VAL A 255 -13.28 -30.72 -1.45
C VAL A 255 -13.38 -29.24 -1.13
N ALA A 256 -13.85 -28.46 -2.10
CA ALA A 256 -14.08 -27.04 -1.92
C ALA A 256 -15.49 -26.79 -1.34
N HIS A 257 -15.58 -25.77 -0.48
CA HIS A 257 -16.77 -25.32 0.20
C HIS A 257 -16.93 -23.81 0.03
N GLN A 258 -18.15 -23.40 -0.28
CA GLN A 258 -18.53 -21.99 -0.32
C GLN A 258 -18.47 -21.38 1.08
N GLY A 259 -17.80 -20.24 1.19
CA GLY A 259 -17.72 -19.41 2.39
C GLY A 259 -18.51 -18.12 2.24
N GLU A 260 -17.99 -17.05 2.85
CA GLU A 260 -18.66 -15.75 2.91
C GLU A 260 -18.61 -14.99 1.58
N HIS A 261 -19.65 -14.21 1.30
CA HIS A 261 -19.71 -13.33 0.14
C HIS A 261 -18.96 -12.02 0.40
N VAL A 262 -18.05 -11.67 -0.51
CA VAL A 262 -17.12 -10.55 -0.43
C VAL A 262 -17.03 -9.79 -1.74
N THR A 263 -16.83 -8.48 -1.66
CA THR A 263 -16.54 -7.65 -2.83
C THR A 263 -15.03 -7.55 -3.01
N ILE A 264 -14.53 -7.95 -4.18
CA ILE A 264 -13.09 -7.94 -4.49
C ILE A 264 -12.72 -6.62 -5.16
N SER A 265 -11.99 -5.75 -4.45
CA SER A 265 -11.39 -4.54 -5.02
C SER A 265 -9.96 -4.88 -5.49
N ARG A 266 -9.68 -4.67 -6.79
CA ARG A 266 -8.36 -4.92 -7.39
C ARG A 266 -7.73 -3.59 -7.77
N ARG A 267 -6.51 -3.34 -7.29
CA ARG A 267 -5.81 -2.05 -7.47
C ARG A 267 -4.39 -2.28 -7.92
N GLN A 268 -3.94 -1.53 -8.92
CA GLN A 268 -2.57 -1.58 -9.41
C GLN A 268 -1.82 -0.35 -8.93
N ILE A 269 -0.73 -0.53 -8.19
CA ILE A 269 -0.03 0.55 -7.49
C ILE A 269 1.42 0.62 -7.96
N ASN A 270 1.84 1.78 -8.47
CA ASN A 270 3.25 2.03 -8.76
C ASN A 270 3.99 2.36 -7.45
N MET A 271 5.01 1.56 -7.16
CA MET A 271 5.82 1.65 -5.95
C MET A 271 7.15 2.39 -6.16
N GLU A 272 7.44 2.90 -7.36
CA GLU A 272 8.65 3.68 -7.65
C GLU A 272 8.87 4.83 -6.67
N GLY A 273 10.02 4.83 -6.00
CA GLY A 273 10.41 5.84 -5.02
C GLY A 273 9.64 5.77 -3.70
N ARG A 274 8.90 4.69 -3.44
CA ARG A 274 8.08 4.49 -2.23
C ARG A 274 8.63 3.37 -1.34
N VAL A 275 8.12 3.32 -0.12
CA VAL A 275 8.46 2.28 0.85
C VAL A 275 7.36 1.21 0.83
N LEU A 276 7.71 -0.06 0.98
CA LEU A 276 6.71 -1.14 1.00
C LEU A 276 5.67 -1.00 2.12
N ALA A 277 6.03 -0.37 3.25
CA ALA A 277 5.12 -0.02 4.34
C ALA A 277 3.92 0.85 3.91
N ASP A 278 4.03 1.62 2.81
CA ASP A 278 2.92 2.44 2.33
C ASP A 278 1.70 1.61 1.90
N LEU A 279 1.92 0.32 1.56
CA LEU A 279 0.85 -0.62 1.22
C LEU A 279 -0.10 -0.88 2.41
N GLU A 280 0.32 -0.64 3.65
CA GLU A 280 -0.56 -0.75 4.82
C GLU A 280 -1.74 0.21 4.78
N ASN A 281 -1.54 1.40 4.19
CA ASN A 281 -2.59 2.40 4.08
C ASN A 281 -3.71 1.97 3.12
N LEU A 282 -3.39 1.08 2.17
CA LEU A 282 -4.33 0.59 1.16
C LEU A 282 -5.24 -0.52 1.68
N VAL A 283 -4.91 -1.10 2.85
CA VAL A 283 -5.66 -2.22 3.45
C VAL A 283 -6.49 -1.68 4.61
N PRO A 284 -7.84 -1.62 4.46
CA PRO A 284 -8.69 -1.17 5.55
C PRO A 284 -8.62 -2.14 6.73
N ARG A 285 -8.93 -1.61 7.91
CA ARG A 285 -9.08 -2.40 9.14
C ARG A 285 -10.56 -2.54 9.48
N THR A 286 -10.95 -3.72 9.95
CA THR A 286 -12.28 -4.02 10.49
C THR A 286 -12.48 -3.24 11.81
N ALA A 287 -13.72 -3.17 12.31
CA ALA A 287 -14.04 -2.53 13.59
C ALA A 287 -13.19 -3.05 14.77
N ASP A 288 -12.75 -4.31 14.72
CA ASP A 288 -11.89 -4.95 15.72
C ASP A 288 -10.39 -4.61 15.54
N GLY A 289 -10.05 -3.72 14.62
CA GLY A 289 -8.67 -3.32 14.32
C GLY A 289 -7.88 -4.35 13.49
N THR A 290 -8.47 -5.48 13.14
CA THR A 290 -7.86 -6.51 12.29
C THR A 290 -7.84 -6.05 10.83
N ARG A 291 -6.72 -6.33 10.13
CA ARG A 291 -6.62 -6.02 8.69
C ARG A 291 -7.62 -6.88 7.90
N VAL A 292 -8.35 -6.26 6.99
CA VAL A 292 -9.23 -6.97 6.06
C VAL A 292 -8.39 -7.91 5.19
N ARG A 293 -8.98 -9.06 4.79
CA ARG A 293 -8.32 -10.04 3.92
C ARG A 293 -7.80 -9.35 2.65
N HIS A 294 -6.51 -9.51 2.36
CA HIS A 294 -5.84 -8.92 1.20
C HIS A 294 -4.78 -9.86 0.64
N LEU A 295 -4.46 -9.69 -0.64
CA LEU A 295 -3.38 -10.39 -1.34
C LEU A 295 -2.60 -9.39 -2.21
N LEU A 296 -1.29 -9.59 -2.29
CA LEU A 296 -0.34 -8.77 -3.02
C LEU A 296 0.28 -9.61 -4.15
N ASP A 297 0.22 -9.10 -5.37
CA ASP A 297 0.81 -9.71 -6.55
C ASP A 297 1.58 -8.68 -7.38
N GLY A 298 2.81 -8.96 -7.75
CA GLY A 298 3.57 -8.03 -8.59
C GLY A 298 5.06 -8.25 -8.50
N GLN A 299 5.81 -7.33 -9.11
CA GLN A 299 7.27 -7.36 -9.07
C GLN A 299 7.80 -5.97 -8.77
N VAL A 300 8.75 -5.91 -7.85
CA VAL A 300 9.43 -4.69 -7.43
C VAL A 300 10.94 -4.90 -7.43
N THR A 301 11.67 -3.87 -7.84
CA THR A 301 13.12 -3.78 -7.71
C THR A 301 13.40 -2.86 -6.53
N LEU A 302 14.11 -3.37 -5.54
CA LEU A 302 14.51 -2.66 -4.34
C LEU A 302 15.86 -1.97 -4.53
N THR A 303 16.12 -1.00 -3.65
CA THR A 303 17.42 -0.32 -3.60
C THR A 303 18.54 -1.29 -3.19
N GLU A 304 18.23 -2.23 -2.30
CA GLU A 304 19.16 -3.21 -1.73
C GLU A 304 18.72 -4.64 -2.01
N ALA A 305 19.66 -5.58 -1.90
CA ALA A 305 19.35 -6.98 -2.06
C ALA A 305 18.50 -7.44 -0.88
N ALA A 306 17.27 -7.87 -1.16
CA ALA A 306 16.46 -8.51 -0.16
C ALA A 306 16.96 -9.94 0.01
N GLY A 307 17.55 -10.22 1.16
CA GLY A 307 18.03 -11.55 1.55
C GLY A 307 16.91 -12.55 1.78
N VAL A 308 15.96 -12.66 0.85
CA VAL A 308 14.85 -13.60 0.91
C VAL A 308 15.37 -14.96 0.49
N THR A 309 15.55 -15.84 1.47
CA THR A 309 15.86 -17.25 1.22
C THR A 309 14.56 -17.99 0.89
N PRO A 310 14.48 -18.70 -0.25
CA PRO A 310 13.35 -19.56 -0.56
C PRO A 310 13.20 -20.64 0.52
N ASP A 311 11.97 -20.84 0.99
CA ASP A 311 11.60 -21.96 1.84
C ASP A 311 11.24 -23.16 0.96
N GLU A 312 11.86 -24.32 1.20
CA GLU A 312 11.59 -25.56 0.46
C GLU A 312 10.31 -26.26 0.95
N PHE A 313 9.82 -25.92 2.14
CA PHE A 313 8.71 -26.60 2.81
C PHE A 313 7.36 -25.91 2.60
N HIS A 314 7.37 -24.67 2.14
CA HIS A 314 6.19 -23.84 1.98
C HIS A 314 6.16 -23.22 0.58
N PHE A 315 4.98 -22.79 0.15
CA PHE A 315 4.87 -21.99 -1.06
C PHE A 315 5.44 -20.60 -0.78
N ASN A 316 6.51 -20.24 -1.49
CA ASN A 316 7.13 -18.93 -1.37
C ASN A 316 6.23 -17.84 -1.96
N THR A 317 5.48 -17.17 -1.08
CA THR A 317 4.63 -16.03 -1.46
C THR A 317 5.45 -14.82 -1.87
N VAL A 318 6.66 -14.69 -1.31
CA VAL A 318 7.65 -13.69 -1.69
C VAL A 318 8.88 -14.44 -2.19
N THR A 319 9.23 -14.21 -3.45
CA THR A 319 10.44 -14.77 -4.06
C THR A 319 11.32 -13.62 -4.48
N GLY A 320 12.62 -13.70 -4.25
CA GLY A 320 13.52 -12.62 -4.62
C GLY A 320 14.89 -13.14 -5.01
N ALA A 321 15.50 -12.48 -5.98
CA ALA A 321 16.90 -12.66 -6.33
C ALA A 321 17.55 -11.28 -6.28
N GLU A 322 18.53 -11.12 -5.39
CA GLU A 322 19.20 -9.86 -5.14
C GLU A 322 18.18 -8.73 -4.88
N LYS A 323 18.14 -7.73 -5.76
CA LYS A 323 17.28 -6.55 -5.65
C LYS A 323 15.86 -6.78 -6.14
N ARG A 324 15.60 -7.83 -6.93
CA ARG A 324 14.27 -8.06 -7.52
C ARG A 324 13.46 -8.98 -6.65
N ILE A 325 12.29 -8.51 -6.22
CA ILE A 325 11.29 -9.29 -5.49
C ILE A 325 10.03 -9.44 -6.33
N ALA A 326 9.49 -10.65 -6.36
CA ALA A 326 8.18 -10.98 -6.87
C ALA A 326 7.26 -11.40 -5.72
N PHE A 327 6.09 -10.77 -5.66
CA PHE A 327 4.98 -11.12 -4.78
C PHE A 327 4.00 -12.00 -5.55
N ARG A 328 3.64 -13.14 -4.96
CA ARG A 328 2.63 -14.08 -5.47
C ARG A 328 1.72 -14.47 -4.32
N PHE A 329 0.52 -13.92 -4.30
CA PHE A 329 -0.46 -14.11 -3.23
C PHE A 329 0.10 -13.79 -1.83
N ALA A 330 1.02 -12.83 -1.74
CA ALA A 330 1.65 -12.41 -0.48
C ALA A 330 0.71 -11.54 0.35
N THR A 331 0.95 -11.48 1.65
CA THR A 331 0.24 -10.59 2.58
C THR A 331 1.20 -9.60 3.23
N LEU A 332 0.68 -8.52 3.81
CA LEU A 332 1.50 -7.59 4.59
C LEU A 332 2.22 -8.30 5.75
N ARG A 333 1.60 -9.35 6.33
CA ARG A 333 2.20 -10.19 7.37
C ARG A 333 3.42 -10.98 6.87
N ASP A 334 3.42 -11.39 5.60
CA ASP A 334 4.59 -12.04 4.99
C ASP A 334 5.75 -11.06 4.83
N LEU A 335 5.45 -9.81 4.46
CA LEU A 335 6.46 -8.74 4.35
C LEU A 335 7.03 -8.37 5.73
N GLU A 336 6.19 -8.34 6.77
CA GLU A 336 6.62 -8.16 8.16
C GLU A 336 7.55 -9.28 8.61
N ARG A 337 7.17 -10.54 8.38
CA ARG A 337 7.97 -11.73 8.73
C ARG A 337 9.35 -11.70 8.07
N LEU A 338 9.43 -11.23 6.83
CA LEU A 338 10.67 -11.11 6.06
C LEU A 338 11.40 -9.77 6.28
N GLN A 339 10.90 -8.91 7.17
CA GLN A 339 11.46 -7.58 7.46
C GLN A 339 11.59 -6.66 6.23
N LEU A 340 10.71 -6.83 5.24
CA LEU A 340 10.74 -6.10 3.96
C LEU A 340 9.95 -4.79 3.98
N LEU A 341 9.14 -4.53 5.01
CA LEU A 341 8.31 -3.32 5.06
C LEU A 341 9.12 -2.03 4.96
N GLY A 342 10.34 -2.00 5.50
CA GLY A 342 11.23 -0.83 5.43
C GLY A 342 11.92 -0.64 4.09
N SER A 343 11.85 -1.61 3.17
CA SER A 343 12.60 -1.57 1.92
C SER A 343 12.05 -0.52 0.95
N ILE A 344 12.98 0.21 0.33
CA ILE A 344 12.69 1.25 -0.66
C ILE A 344 12.69 0.64 -2.06
N VAL A 345 11.62 0.89 -2.79
CA VAL A 345 11.41 0.40 -4.16
C VAL A 345 11.98 1.41 -5.16
N GLU A 346 12.92 0.96 -5.99
CA GLU A 346 13.47 1.72 -7.12
C GLU A 346 12.47 1.78 -8.28
N ALA A 347 11.85 0.64 -8.63
CA ALA A 347 10.88 0.56 -9.71
C ALA A 347 10.01 -0.69 -9.56
N GLY A 348 8.74 -0.61 -9.90
CA GLY A 348 7.87 -1.78 -9.95
C GLY A 348 6.42 -1.49 -9.59
N VAL A 349 5.58 -2.49 -9.81
CA VAL A 349 4.15 -2.37 -9.63
C VAL A 349 3.64 -3.53 -8.78
N VAL A 350 2.81 -3.19 -7.80
CA VAL A 350 2.15 -4.15 -6.91
C VAL A 350 0.65 -4.05 -7.11
N ASN A 351 0.03 -5.18 -7.42
CA ASN A 351 -1.41 -5.33 -7.45
C ASN A 351 -1.90 -5.74 -6.05
N VAL A 352 -2.76 -4.93 -5.48
CA VAL A 352 -3.40 -5.19 -4.19
C VAL A 352 -4.83 -5.63 -4.45
N ARG A 353 -5.17 -6.84 -3.98
CA ARG A 353 -6.54 -7.36 -3.98
C ARG A 353 -7.07 -7.33 -2.56
N VAL A 354 -8.12 -6.57 -2.30
CA VAL A 354 -8.77 -6.46 -0.98
C VAL A 354 -10.15 -7.09 -1.06
N TYR A 355 -10.46 -7.96 -0.09
CA TYR A 355 -11.73 -8.68 0.00
C TYR A 355 -12.62 -8.00 1.05
N LEU A 356 -13.48 -7.10 0.59
CA LEU A 356 -14.33 -6.28 1.46
C LEU A 356 -15.56 -7.10 1.90
N PRO A 357 -15.83 -7.22 3.21
CA PRO A 357 -17.07 -7.81 3.71
C PRO A 357 -18.30 -7.03 3.22
N THR A 358 -19.41 -7.73 3.07
CA THR A 358 -20.67 -7.13 2.60
C THR A 358 -21.11 -6.00 3.55
N GLY A 359 -21.19 -4.76 3.04
CA GLY A 359 -21.61 -3.57 3.81
C GLY A 359 -20.48 -2.62 4.22
N LEU A 360 -19.21 -2.98 4.05
CA LEU A 360 -18.10 -2.03 4.22
C LEU A 360 -18.03 -1.14 2.97
N ALA A 361 -18.43 0.13 3.09
CA ALA A 361 -18.25 1.09 2.01
C ALA A 361 -16.76 1.21 1.66
N GLU A 362 -16.46 1.35 0.37
CA GLU A 362 -15.11 1.67 -0.12
C GLU A 362 -14.80 3.14 0.21
N SER A 363 -14.84 3.52 1.50
CA SER A 363 -14.72 4.90 1.98
C SER A 363 -13.26 5.38 2.06
N TYR A 364 -12.39 4.80 1.24
CA TYR A 364 -10.96 5.08 1.22
C TYR A 364 -10.59 5.69 -0.12
N ASP A 365 -9.87 6.82 -0.09
CA ASP A 365 -9.38 7.49 -1.29
C ASP A 365 -8.42 6.54 -2.05
N PRO A 366 -8.79 6.07 -3.25
CA PRO A 366 -7.98 5.13 -4.02
C PRO A 366 -6.62 5.70 -4.46
N GLU A 367 -6.45 7.03 -4.44
CA GLU A 367 -5.18 7.72 -4.68
C GLU A 367 -4.48 8.14 -3.37
N GLY A 368 -5.17 8.00 -2.24
CA GLY A 368 -4.76 8.41 -0.90
C GLY A 368 -3.71 7.50 -0.26
N MET A 369 -2.70 7.06 -1.01
CA MET A 369 -1.46 6.64 -0.38
C MET A 369 -0.94 7.85 0.41
N GLY A 370 -0.80 7.71 1.74
CA GLY A 370 0.06 8.59 2.52
C GLY A 370 1.39 8.63 1.79
N SER A 371 1.65 9.73 1.10
CA SER A 371 2.50 9.68 -0.08
C SER A 371 3.93 9.87 0.40
N SER A 372 4.57 8.82 0.86
CA SER A 372 5.92 8.91 1.40
C SER A 372 6.90 9.49 0.35
N GLU A 373 7.45 10.67 0.61
CA GLU A 373 8.58 11.25 -0.10
C GLU A 373 9.86 10.72 0.55
N VAL A 374 10.67 10.01 -0.23
CA VAL A 374 11.99 9.56 0.20
C VAL A 374 13.00 10.67 -0.08
N ARG A 375 13.55 11.30 0.97
CA ARG A 375 14.63 12.28 0.89
C ARG A 375 15.94 11.65 1.33
N ARG A 376 17.01 11.88 0.57
CA ARG A 376 18.34 11.35 0.85
C ARG A 376 19.26 12.51 1.24
N VAL A 377 19.78 12.47 2.46
CA VAL A 377 20.82 13.39 2.93
C VAL A 377 22.14 12.63 2.95
N SER A 378 23.03 12.93 2.01
CA SER A 378 24.36 12.31 1.90
C SER A 378 25.47 13.27 2.28
N PHE A 379 26.41 12.81 3.10
CA PHE A 379 27.63 13.55 3.41
C PHE A 379 28.83 12.61 3.43
N ALA A 380 30.03 13.15 3.18
CA ALA A 380 31.25 12.37 3.11
C ALA A 380 32.23 12.78 4.23
N HIS A 381 32.96 11.80 4.75
CA HIS A 381 34.00 12.00 5.75
C HIS A 381 35.24 11.13 5.45
N LYS A 382 36.36 11.46 6.09
CA LYS A 382 37.56 10.63 6.06
C LYS A 382 37.40 9.43 6.99
N PRO A 383 37.86 8.21 6.62
CA PRO A 383 37.78 7.05 7.51
C PRO A 383 38.45 7.26 8.87
N SER A 384 39.53 8.05 8.93
CA SER A 384 40.26 8.37 10.17
C SER A 384 39.52 9.31 11.12
N GLU A 385 38.48 10.00 10.66
CA GLU A 385 37.68 10.97 11.42
C GLU A 385 36.19 10.60 11.30
N PRO A 386 35.71 9.55 11.99
CA PRO A 386 34.33 9.13 11.88
C PRO A 386 33.37 10.17 12.49
N PRO A 387 32.25 10.49 11.83
CA PRO A 387 31.26 11.42 12.34
C PRO A 387 30.58 10.82 13.57
N ARG A 388 30.22 11.69 14.52
CA ARG A 388 29.30 11.32 15.59
C ARG A 388 27.86 11.52 15.10
N LEU A 389 27.16 10.42 14.84
CA LEU A 389 25.73 10.46 14.55
C LEU A 389 24.96 10.85 15.83
N LEU A 390 23.97 11.72 15.69
CA LEU A 390 23.10 12.17 16.79
C LEU A 390 21.67 11.64 16.66
N ILE A 391 21.41 10.83 15.64
CA ILE A 391 20.11 10.24 15.31
C ILE A 391 20.26 8.73 15.17
N ASP A 392 19.21 8.00 15.54
CA ASP A 392 19.07 6.57 15.33
C ASP A 392 17.94 6.26 14.32
N GLU A 393 17.91 5.03 13.81
CA GLU A 393 16.82 4.57 12.94
C GLU A 393 15.50 4.52 13.72
N GLY A 394 14.46 5.17 13.19
CA GLY A 394 13.15 5.34 13.84
C GLY A 394 12.91 6.75 14.40
N ASP A 395 13.94 7.59 14.53
CA ASP A 395 13.80 8.94 15.04
C ASP A 395 13.07 9.86 14.05
N THR A 396 12.25 10.77 14.58
CA THR A 396 11.60 11.80 13.76
C THR A 396 12.44 13.06 13.79
N VAL A 397 12.83 13.55 12.62
CA VAL A 397 13.64 14.77 12.46
C VAL A 397 12.85 15.86 11.75
N ALA A 398 13.04 17.11 12.17
CA ALA A 398 12.50 18.29 11.52
C ALA A 398 13.50 18.90 10.53
N LEU A 399 13.01 19.81 9.68
CA LEU A 399 13.86 20.61 8.80
C LEU A 399 14.84 21.43 9.64
N GLY A 400 16.15 21.28 9.40
CA GLY A 400 17.21 21.99 10.12
C GLY A 400 17.74 21.29 11.37
N ASP A 401 17.22 20.12 11.75
CA ASP A 401 17.78 19.34 12.86
C ASP A 401 19.17 18.81 12.54
N THR A 402 20.01 18.65 13.57
CA THR A 402 21.39 18.17 13.40
C THR A 402 21.42 16.64 13.34
N LEU A 403 21.80 16.08 12.18
CA LEU A 403 21.89 14.64 11.95
C LEU A 403 23.24 14.07 12.43
N ALA A 404 24.32 14.79 12.17
CA ALA A 404 25.66 14.34 12.49
C ALA A 404 26.60 15.51 12.82
N ALA A 405 27.50 15.29 13.78
CA ALA A 405 28.62 16.17 14.05
C ALA A 405 29.90 15.59 13.43
N LEU A 406 30.48 16.32 12.47
CA LEU A 406 31.77 16.00 11.86
C LEU A 406 32.87 16.51 12.79
N THR A 407 33.55 15.60 13.48
CA THR A 407 34.81 15.92 14.17
C THR A 407 35.87 16.22 13.13
N SER A 408 35.98 17.49 12.74
CA SER A 408 36.97 17.91 11.75
C SER A 408 38.19 18.49 12.45
N ALA A 409 39.39 18.01 12.08
CA ALA A 409 40.64 18.64 12.50
C ALA A 409 40.66 20.15 12.17
N SER A 410 39.97 20.56 11.09
CA SER A 410 39.81 21.96 10.69
C SER A 410 39.12 22.84 11.73
N LEU A 411 38.13 22.32 12.47
CA LEU A 411 37.45 23.09 13.51
C LEU A 411 38.41 23.38 14.68
N LEU A 412 39.21 22.38 15.08
CA LEU A 412 40.20 22.53 16.14
C LEU A 412 41.29 23.53 15.75
N THR A 413 41.82 23.46 14.52
CA THR A 413 42.78 24.43 13.99
C THR A 413 42.19 25.85 13.98
N ALA A 414 40.94 26.02 13.55
CA ALA A 414 40.30 27.34 13.54
C ALA A 414 40.07 27.91 14.95
N GLN A 415 39.79 27.06 15.96
CA GLN A 415 39.70 27.49 17.35
C GLN A 415 41.06 27.95 17.89
N LEU A 416 42.13 27.22 17.60
CA LEU A 416 43.50 27.59 17.97
C LEU A 416 43.93 28.92 17.32
N ASP A 417 43.63 29.11 16.04
CA ASP A 417 43.89 30.36 15.31
C ASP A 417 43.23 31.58 15.99
N VAL A 418 41.99 31.42 16.48
CA VAL A 418 41.27 32.48 17.18
C VAL A 418 41.91 32.79 18.53
N ALA A 419 42.32 31.75 19.27
CA ALA A 419 43.02 31.90 20.54
C ALA A 419 44.35 32.63 20.36
N GLU A 420 45.16 32.24 19.37
CA GLU A 420 46.44 32.88 19.06
C GLU A 420 46.25 34.35 18.61
N ALA A 421 45.27 34.61 17.74
CA ALA A 421 44.98 35.97 17.29
C ALA A 421 44.46 36.87 18.44
N ALA A 422 43.69 36.32 19.38
CA ALA A 422 43.23 37.04 20.56
C ALA A 422 44.39 37.36 21.51
N ALA A 423 45.32 36.42 21.72
CA ALA A 423 46.53 36.63 22.51
C ALA A 423 47.43 37.72 21.90
N ASN A 424 47.61 37.72 20.58
CA ASN A 424 48.37 38.75 19.86
C ASN A 424 47.74 40.16 20.00
N LEU A 425 46.40 40.26 19.97
CA LEU A 425 45.71 41.52 20.22
C LEU A 425 45.91 42.00 21.66
N ALA A 426 45.80 41.10 22.64
CA ALA A 426 46.03 41.41 24.05
C ALA A 426 47.48 41.90 24.28
N ALA A 427 48.47 41.25 23.66
CA ALA A 427 49.87 41.67 23.71
C ALA A 427 50.07 43.07 23.10
N ALA A 428 49.45 43.37 21.95
CA ALA A 428 49.52 44.69 21.34
C ALA A 428 48.83 45.78 22.17
N GLN A 429 47.78 45.44 22.93
CA GLN A 429 47.08 46.35 23.83
C GLN A 429 47.86 46.61 25.13
N GLY A 430 48.53 45.59 25.66
CA GLY A 430 49.35 45.64 26.88
C GLY A 430 50.75 46.26 26.68
N ASP A 431 51.13 46.59 25.45
CA ASP A 431 52.40 47.25 25.14
C ASP A 431 52.52 48.60 25.86
N LEU A 432 53.61 48.79 26.60
CA LEU A 432 53.84 49.93 27.48
C LEU A 432 54.54 51.08 26.72
N PRO A 433 54.22 52.34 27.04
CA PRO A 433 54.90 53.48 26.44
C PRO A 433 56.38 53.52 26.86
N PRO A 434 57.27 54.06 26.01
CA PRO A 434 58.66 54.28 26.37
C PRO A 434 58.73 55.20 27.61
N LEU A 435 59.64 54.86 28.54
CA LEU A 435 59.86 55.65 29.75
C LEU A 435 60.13 57.12 29.40
N ALA A 436 59.51 58.03 30.16
CA ALA A 436 59.73 59.45 29.96
C ALA A 436 61.21 59.80 30.19
N SER A 437 61.81 60.55 29.27
CA SER A 437 63.17 61.08 29.46
C SER A 437 63.17 62.01 30.68
N ASN A 438 63.98 61.68 31.68
CA ASN A 438 64.03 62.43 32.92
C ASN A 438 64.84 63.73 32.72
N ASN A 439 64.16 64.80 32.30
CA ASN A 439 64.77 66.11 32.03
C ASN A 439 65.04 66.92 33.32
N VAL A 440 65.04 66.27 34.50
CA VAL A 440 65.20 66.94 35.80
C VAL A 440 66.51 67.71 35.90
N ALA A 441 67.63 67.16 35.41
CA ALA A 441 68.93 67.86 35.42
C ALA A 441 68.93 69.12 34.54
N LEU A 442 68.30 69.07 33.37
CA LEU A 442 68.15 70.22 32.46
C LEU A 442 67.26 71.30 33.08
N ARG A 443 66.16 70.90 33.72
CA ARG A 443 65.26 71.84 34.44
C ARG A 443 65.94 72.51 35.62
N GLN A 444 66.74 71.76 36.39
CA GLN A 444 67.52 72.30 37.50
C GLN A 444 68.58 73.29 37.02
N ARG A 445 69.29 72.98 35.93
CA ARG A 445 70.28 73.88 35.32
C ARG A 445 69.63 75.16 34.77
N LEU A 446 68.48 75.05 34.11
CA LEU A 446 67.73 76.22 33.62
C LEU A 446 67.28 77.12 34.79
N ALA A 447 66.72 76.55 35.85
CA ALA A 447 66.31 77.33 37.02
C ALA A 447 67.48 78.06 37.70
N ALA A 448 68.66 77.41 37.75
CA ALA A 448 69.88 78.03 38.27
C ALA A 448 70.37 79.19 37.38
N ALA A 449 70.30 79.03 36.06
CA ALA A 449 70.68 80.05 35.09
C ALA A 449 69.70 81.24 35.07
N GLU A 450 68.39 81.01 35.15
CA GLU A 450 67.37 82.06 35.26
C GLU A 450 67.54 82.87 36.56
N ALA A 451 67.85 82.20 37.67
CA ALA A 451 68.14 82.87 38.93
C ALA A 451 69.45 83.67 38.87
N ALA A 452 70.45 83.21 38.10
CA ALA A 452 71.68 83.96 37.86
C ALA A 452 71.45 85.18 36.97
N GLU A 453 70.67 85.04 35.90
CA GLU A 453 70.25 86.13 35.02
C GLU A 453 69.56 87.25 35.82
N ALA A 454 68.57 86.91 36.66
CA ALA A 454 67.86 87.89 37.49
C ALA A 454 68.81 88.63 38.46
N ARG A 455 69.71 87.91 39.13
CA ARG A 455 70.72 88.52 40.03
C ARG A 455 71.67 89.47 39.30
N VAL A 456 72.11 89.09 38.09
CA VAL A 456 73.03 89.92 37.28
C VAL A 456 72.30 91.15 36.72
N GLN A 457 71.01 91.02 36.37
CA GLN A 457 70.16 92.15 35.95
C GLN A 457 69.95 93.16 37.07
N ASP A 458 69.60 92.71 38.28
CA ASP A 458 69.41 93.58 39.44
C ASP A 458 70.69 94.35 39.78
N ARG A 459 71.85 93.66 39.81
CA ARG A 459 73.16 94.27 40.05
C ARG A 459 73.61 95.25 38.96
N ALA A 460 73.26 94.99 37.71
CA ALA A 460 73.52 95.90 36.60
C ALA A 460 72.67 97.17 36.70
N ALA A 461 71.41 97.07 37.15
CA ALA A 461 70.53 98.22 37.38
C ALA A 461 71.06 99.14 38.51
N GLU A 462 71.77 98.56 39.48
CA GLU A 462 72.48 99.28 40.55
C GLU A 462 73.87 99.80 40.14
N GLY A 463 74.34 99.49 38.92
CA GLY A 463 75.61 99.96 38.35
C GLY A 463 76.85 99.12 38.66
N PHE A 464 76.69 97.93 39.25
CA PHE A 464 77.80 97.06 39.69
C PHE A 464 78.33 96.08 38.64
N GLU A 465 77.63 95.89 37.51
CA GLU A 465 77.99 94.91 36.47
C GLU A 465 77.93 95.55 35.07
N PRO A 466 78.82 95.17 34.13
CA PRO A 466 78.81 95.70 32.78
C PRO A 466 77.64 95.11 31.94
N PRO A 467 77.10 95.84 30.95
CA PRO A 467 76.01 95.36 30.09
C PRO A 467 76.30 94.02 29.41
N SER A 468 77.58 93.72 29.11
CA SER A 468 78.00 92.45 28.51
C SER A 468 77.79 91.23 29.42
N ALA A 469 77.80 91.39 30.74
CA ALA A 469 77.55 90.30 31.69
C ALA A 469 76.05 89.92 31.74
N VAL A 470 75.16 90.92 31.64
CA VAL A 470 73.71 90.70 31.52
C VAL A 470 73.38 89.96 30.23
N GLU A 471 73.96 90.38 29.11
CA GLU A 471 73.77 89.70 27.82
C GLU A 471 74.30 88.26 27.82
N ALA A 472 75.43 87.99 28.49
CA ALA A 472 75.98 86.65 28.62
C ALA A 472 75.09 85.72 29.47
N ALA A 473 74.61 86.19 30.64
CA ALA A 473 73.71 85.41 31.49
C ALA A 473 72.35 85.14 30.82
N ARG A 474 71.83 86.13 30.07
CA ARG A 474 70.63 85.99 29.26
C ARG A 474 70.80 84.99 28.12
N ALA A 475 71.96 85.00 27.46
CA ALA A 475 72.28 84.03 26.41
C ALA A 475 72.37 82.59 26.96
N GLU A 476 72.95 82.40 28.15
CA GLU A 476 73.03 81.07 28.80
C GLU A 476 71.65 80.54 29.20
N ALA A 477 70.80 81.38 29.81
CA ALA A 477 69.43 80.99 30.14
C ALA A 477 68.59 80.70 28.87
N ALA A 478 68.78 81.47 27.79
CA ALA A 478 68.13 81.24 26.50
C ALA A 478 68.57 79.92 25.86
N ASP A 479 69.87 79.58 25.91
CA ASP A 479 70.40 78.31 25.38
C ASP A 479 69.86 77.10 26.16
N LEU A 480 69.88 77.15 27.50
CA LEU A 480 69.31 76.09 28.33
C LEU A 480 67.80 75.92 28.13
N ARG A 481 67.07 77.03 27.90
CA ARG A 481 65.63 77.00 27.57
C ARG A 481 65.40 76.34 26.20
N ALA A 482 66.24 76.66 25.21
CA ALA A 482 66.21 76.01 23.90
C ALA A 482 66.50 74.51 24.01
N GLN A 483 67.53 74.11 24.76
CA GLN A 483 67.87 72.70 25.00
C GLN A 483 66.74 71.92 25.68
N LEU A 484 66.09 72.50 26.70
CA LEU A 484 64.94 71.87 27.37
C LEU A 484 63.76 71.71 26.42
N SER A 485 63.44 72.75 25.64
CA SER A 485 62.35 72.70 24.65
C SER A 485 62.59 71.65 23.56
N ALA A 486 63.83 71.52 23.08
CA ALA A 486 64.23 70.50 22.12
C ALA A 486 64.14 69.08 22.71
N ALA A 487 64.55 68.89 23.97
CA ALA A 487 64.44 67.61 24.66
C ALA A 487 62.97 67.20 24.90
N GLU A 488 62.09 68.15 25.27
CA GLU A 488 60.66 67.91 25.41
C GLU A 488 59.98 67.63 24.06
N ALA A 489 60.35 68.37 23.01
CA ALA A 489 59.89 68.13 21.65
C ALA A 489 60.30 66.73 21.17
N ALA A 490 61.56 66.31 21.36
CA ALA A 490 62.03 64.97 21.02
C ALA A 490 61.30 63.86 21.81
N ALA A 491 61.05 64.09 23.10
CA ALA A 491 60.27 63.16 23.93
C ALA A 491 58.80 63.07 23.50
N SER A 492 58.21 64.17 23.01
CA SER A 492 56.85 64.19 22.46
C SER A 492 56.78 63.47 21.10
N ALA A 493 57.79 63.66 20.24
CA ALA A 493 57.90 62.99 18.93
C ALA A 493 58.02 61.48 19.08
N ARG A 494 58.89 60.99 19.99
CA ARG A 494 59.01 59.55 20.31
C ARG A 494 57.70 58.96 20.83
N ARG A 495 56.98 59.70 21.68
CA ARG A 495 55.66 59.28 22.18
C ARG A 495 54.64 59.22 21.05
N ALA A 496 54.58 60.22 20.17
CA ALA A 496 53.67 60.24 19.03
C ALA A 496 53.97 59.10 18.04
N GLU A 497 55.23 58.81 17.77
CA GLU A 497 55.66 57.69 16.93
C GLU A 497 55.31 56.34 17.55
N TRP A 498 55.56 56.17 18.85
CA TRP A 498 55.13 54.97 19.58
C TRP A 498 53.61 54.79 19.55
N GLN A 499 52.84 55.86 19.75
CA GLN A 499 51.37 55.83 19.67
C GLN A 499 50.89 55.40 18.27
N ARG A 500 51.49 55.94 17.20
CA ARG A 500 51.18 55.52 15.82
C ARG A 500 51.51 54.06 15.58
N GLY A 501 52.69 53.60 16.02
CA GLY A 501 53.11 52.20 15.92
C GLY A 501 52.20 51.25 16.70
N ARG A 502 51.81 51.62 17.92
CA ARG A 502 50.86 50.85 18.75
C ARG A 502 49.48 50.78 18.10
N ALA A 503 48.97 51.89 17.59
CA ALA A 503 47.70 51.92 16.87
C ALA A 503 47.73 50.98 15.66
N GLU A 504 48.83 50.95 14.89
CA GLU A 504 48.97 50.04 13.75
C GLU A 504 49.05 48.56 14.15
N ARG A 505 49.80 48.23 15.21
CA ARG A 505 49.83 46.87 15.77
C ARG A 505 48.44 46.40 16.24
N ILE A 506 47.67 47.27 16.89
CA ILE A 506 46.30 46.97 17.31
C ILE A 506 45.38 46.78 16.09
N ARG A 507 45.50 47.63 15.06
CA ARG A 507 44.72 47.49 13.81
C ARG A 507 45.00 46.17 13.09
N THR A 508 46.27 45.81 12.94
CA THR A 508 46.67 44.56 12.27
C THR A 508 46.26 43.32 13.06
N ALA A 509 46.46 43.32 14.40
CA ALA A 509 46.05 42.22 15.27
C ALA A 509 44.51 42.04 15.30
N SER A 510 43.75 43.13 15.39
CA SER A 510 42.27 43.07 15.35
C SER A 510 41.74 42.58 14.00
N ALA A 511 42.35 42.96 12.88
CA ALA A 511 42.02 42.41 11.57
C ALA A 511 42.32 40.91 11.47
N ARG A 512 43.44 40.44 12.05
CA ARG A 512 43.78 39.00 12.10
C ARG A 512 42.77 38.22 12.93
N LEU A 513 42.36 38.73 14.09
CA LEU A 513 41.31 38.12 14.92
C LEU A 513 39.97 38.04 14.19
N ARG A 514 39.57 39.11 13.47
CA ARG A 514 38.33 39.11 12.68
C ARG A 514 38.35 38.02 11.61
N ARG A 515 39.47 37.87 10.87
CA ARG A 515 39.61 36.81 9.86
C ARG A 515 39.58 35.40 10.49
N ALA A 516 40.26 35.21 11.62
CA ALA A 516 40.26 33.93 12.33
C ALA A 516 38.84 33.54 12.78
N ARG A 517 38.05 34.49 13.32
CA ARG A 517 36.65 34.26 13.72
C ARG A 517 35.76 33.88 12.55
N ILE A 518 35.93 34.53 11.38
CA ILE A 518 35.18 34.17 10.16
C ILE A 518 35.51 32.73 9.73
N ARG A 519 36.79 32.34 9.77
CA ARG A 519 37.20 30.95 9.47
C ARG A 519 36.63 29.95 10.48
N GLN A 520 36.61 30.29 11.77
CA GLN A 520 35.99 29.47 12.80
C GLN A 520 34.49 29.29 12.54
N GLN A 521 33.75 30.37 12.23
CA GLN A 521 32.32 30.28 11.92
C GLN A 521 32.04 29.41 10.70
N ALA A 522 32.86 29.51 9.64
CA ALA A 522 32.77 28.63 8.48
C ALA A 522 33.04 27.16 8.87
N ALA A 523 34.09 26.90 9.64
CA ALA A 523 34.43 25.55 10.10
C ALA A 523 33.38 24.94 11.04
N VAL A 524 32.71 25.76 11.86
CA VAL A 524 31.58 25.32 12.70
C VAL A 524 30.39 24.93 11.83
N ARG A 525 30.02 25.77 10.85
CA ARG A 525 28.89 25.47 9.95
C ARG A 525 29.12 24.19 9.16
N ASP A 526 30.33 24.01 8.64
CA ASP A 526 30.69 22.83 7.84
C ASP A 526 30.95 21.59 8.72
N GLY A 527 31.04 21.76 10.05
CA GLY A 527 31.21 20.70 11.04
C GLY A 527 29.90 20.02 11.48
N TYR A 528 28.74 20.51 11.05
CA TYR A 528 27.44 19.89 11.36
C TYR A 528 26.67 19.59 10.09
N VAL A 529 26.08 18.40 10.03
CA VAL A 529 25.18 18.01 8.94
C VAL A 529 23.75 18.24 9.41
N LEU A 530 23.05 19.15 8.74
CA LEU A 530 21.66 19.48 9.02
C LEU A 530 20.72 18.71 8.10
N SER A 531 19.52 18.42 8.60
CA SER A 531 18.46 17.80 7.79
C SER A 531 17.89 18.79 6.77
N THR A 532 17.82 18.38 5.51
CA THR A 532 17.20 19.15 4.42
C THR A 532 15.68 18.93 4.32
N GLY A 533 15.08 18.16 5.22
CA GLY A 533 13.63 17.91 5.25
C GLY A 533 13.15 17.36 6.59
N ALA A 534 11.87 17.56 6.89
CA ALA A 534 11.22 16.86 7.99
C ALA A 534 10.85 15.43 7.56
N GLY A 535 10.99 14.44 8.43
CA GLY A 535 10.65 13.05 8.15
C GLY A 535 11.14 12.09 9.24
N THR A 536 10.79 10.82 9.14
CA THR A 536 11.32 9.78 10.02
C THR A 536 12.57 9.18 9.38
N VAL A 537 13.65 9.07 10.15
CA VAL A 537 14.87 8.37 9.77
C VAL A 537 14.52 6.89 9.65
N ARG A 538 14.58 6.35 8.43
CA ARG A 538 14.31 4.93 8.21
C ARG A 538 15.57 4.10 8.11
N GLN A 539 16.64 4.70 7.59
CA GLN A 539 17.88 3.97 7.33
C GLN A 539 19.08 4.92 7.33
N ILE A 540 20.21 4.45 7.87
CA ILE A 540 21.50 5.14 7.82
C ILE A 540 22.53 4.22 7.13
N GLU A 541 22.79 4.47 5.85
CA GLU A 541 23.77 3.72 5.07
C GLU A 541 25.18 4.29 5.23
N ARG A 542 26.20 3.43 5.29
CA ARG A 542 27.62 3.82 5.20
C ARG A 542 28.26 3.09 4.03
N ARG A 543 28.81 3.85 3.08
CA ARG A 543 29.46 3.32 1.88
C ARG A 543 30.89 3.81 1.79
N GLU A 544 31.84 2.89 1.64
CA GLU A 544 33.21 3.23 1.31
C GLU A 544 33.32 3.53 -0.19
N VAL A 545 33.72 4.75 -0.54
CA VAL A 545 33.82 5.22 -1.94
C VAL A 545 35.29 5.29 -2.39
N GLY A 546 36.18 4.59 -1.69
CA GLY A 546 37.62 4.53 -1.95
C GLY A 546 38.44 4.54 -0.65
N PRO A 547 39.78 4.54 -0.74
CA PRO A 547 40.67 4.42 0.43
C PRO A 547 40.58 5.60 1.40
N ASP A 548 40.15 6.79 0.93
CA ASP A 548 40.18 8.03 1.71
C ASP A 548 38.80 8.66 1.97
N ARG A 549 37.70 7.98 1.58
CA ARG A 549 36.36 8.57 1.63
C ARG A 549 35.27 7.56 1.97
N THR A 550 34.57 7.83 3.06
CA THR A 550 33.33 7.13 3.45
C THR A 550 32.16 8.09 3.27
N GLU A 551 31.13 7.66 2.57
CA GLU A 551 29.87 8.38 2.39
C GLU A 551 28.82 7.82 3.35
N VAL A 552 28.19 8.68 4.13
CA VAL A 552 27.04 8.33 4.97
C VAL A 552 25.80 8.89 4.30
N ARG A 553 24.79 8.06 4.11
CA ARG A 553 23.50 8.45 3.52
C ARG A 553 22.38 8.17 4.51
N VAL A 554 21.70 9.23 4.92
CA VAL A 554 20.52 9.17 5.77
C VAL A 554 19.29 9.23 4.89
N VAL A 555 18.42 8.22 5.01
CA VAL A 555 17.15 8.15 4.29
C VAL A 555 16.03 8.60 5.21
N LEU A 556 15.42 9.72 4.84
CA LEU A 556 14.27 10.31 5.51
C LEU A 556 13.01 10.00 4.72
N VAL A 557 11.98 9.55 5.41
CA VAL A 557 10.68 9.27 4.81
C VAL A 557 9.64 10.20 5.44
N ALA A 558 9.02 11.03 4.61
CA ALA A 558 8.06 12.03 5.04
C ALA A 558 6.75 11.90 4.27
N PRO A 559 5.57 12.16 4.86
CA PRO A 559 4.35 12.27 4.08
C PRO A 559 4.46 13.46 3.10
N ARG A 560 4.25 13.25 1.80
CA ARG A 560 4.17 14.33 0.80
C ARG A 560 3.00 15.21 1.18
N THR A 561 3.32 16.45 1.53
CA THR A 561 2.35 17.53 1.50
C THR A 561 2.01 17.84 0.05
N THR A 562 0.72 17.76 -0.29
CA THR A 562 0.16 18.22 -1.57
C THR A 562 0.16 19.75 -1.64
N ALA A 563 1.33 20.37 -1.63
CA ALA A 563 1.47 21.78 -1.97
C ALA A 563 2.85 22.02 -2.58
N PRO A 564 2.95 22.63 -3.79
CA PRO A 564 4.22 23.18 -4.23
C PRO A 564 4.58 24.28 -3.24
N ASP A 565 5.77 24.15 -2.66
CA ASP A 565 6.37 25.09 -1.71
C ASP A 565 6.55 26.46 -2.39
N ARG A 566 5.45 27.24 -2.48
CA ARG A 566 5.54 28.66 -2.73
C ARG A 566 6.09 29.27 -1.46
N LEU A 567 7.41 29.50 -1.46
CA LEU A 567 8.09 30.38 -0.53
C LEU A 567 7.17 31.56 -0.17
N PRO A 568 6.72 31.70 1.10
CA PRO A 568 6.16 32.97 1.53
C PRO A 568 7.27 34.01 1.36
N ALA A 569 6.99 35.04 0.57
CA ALA A 569 7.89 36.17 0.36
C ALA A 569 8.39 36.69 1.72
N PRO A 570 9.66 37.08 1.85
CA PRO A 570 10.18 37.57 3.12
C PRO A 570 9.43 38.83 3.52
N THR A 571 8.54 38.70 4.51
CA THR A 571 7.98 39.84 5.22
C THR A 571 9.15 40.56 5.89
N SER A 572 9.47 41.74 5.39
CA SER A 572 10.46 42.64 5.95
C SER A 572 10.15 42.88 7.43
N SER A 573 10.98 42.36 8.31
CA SER A 573 10.97 42.71 9.73
C SER A 573 11.35 44.19 9.86
N ARG A 574 10.39 45.04 10.23
CA ARG A 574 10.66 46.39 10.68
C ARG A 574 11.14 46.29 12.13
N ALA A 575 12.39 46.70 12.38
CA ALA A 575 13.01 46.80 13.69
C ALA A 575 12.25 47.78 14.61
N PRO A 576 12.38 47.66 15.95
CA PRO A 576 11.62 48.44 16.92
C PRO A 576 12.22 49.84 17.09
N ALA A 577 11.38 50.87 17.13
CA ALA A 577 11.75 52.22 17.56
C ALA A 577 10.95 52.57 18.81
N GLY A 578 11.67 52.93 19.87
CA GLY A 578 11.14 53.22 21.19
C GLY A 578 10.34 54.52 21.27
N GLU A 579 9.38 54.48 22.20
CA GLU A 579 9.17 55.46 23.28
C GLU A 579 9.27 56.95 22.93
N ARG A 580 8.11 57.63 22.92
CA ARG A 580 7.91 59.02 23.39
C ARG A 580 6.41 59.30 23.59
N ASP A 581 6.06 59.26 24.86
CA ASP A 581 5.22 60.18 25.64
C ASP A 581 4.15 61.09 25.02
N ALA A 582 3.04 61.17 25.79
CA ALA A 582 2.19 62.32 26.10
C ALA A 582 1.08 62.82 25.14
N THR A 583 -0.14 62.68 25.70
CA THR A 583 -1.22 63.69 25.87
C THR A 583 -2.14 64.15 24.72
N HIS A 584 -3.44 64.09 25.07
CA HIS A 584 -4.58 64.95 24.67
C HIS A 584 -5.01 65.03 23.20
N ALA A 585 -6.24 64.56 22.90
CA ALA A 585 -7.46 65.41 22.87
C ALA A 585 -8.65 64.69 22.18
N ARG A 586 -9.85 65.11 22.55
CA ARG A 586 -11.18 64.57 22.21
C ARG A 586 -11.70 65.01 20.81
N ARG A 587 -12.49 64.12 20.17
CA ARG A 587 -13.75 64.33 19.39
C ARG A 587 -13.68 65.09 18.02
N PRO A 588 -14.75 65.08 17.16
CA PRO A 588 -15.41 63.93 16.49
C PRO A 588 -15.81 64.18 14.99
N ALA A 589 -16.33 63.14 14.32
CA ALA A 589 -17.37 63.11 13.26
C ALA A 589 -17.43 64.09 12.05
N ALA A 590 -17.50 63.52 10.83
CA ALA A 590 -18.41 63.85 9.69
C ALA A 590 -18.06 62.89 8.52
N ARG A 591 -18.87 61.93 8.08
CA ARG A 591 -20.09 61.96 7.22
C ARG A 591 -19.98 62.78 5.92
N THR A 592 -19.84 62.03 4.80
CA THR A 592 -20.51 62.16 3.47
C THR A 592 -20.11 63.34 2.57
N PRO A 593 -20.35 63.30 1.22
CA PRO A 593 -21.36 62.54 0.44
C PRO A 593 -21.05 61.08 0.14
#